data_AF-A0A316V414-F1
#
_entry.id   AF-A0A316V414-F1
#
_cell.length_a   1.000
_cell.length_b   1.000
_cell.length_c   1.000
_cell.angle_alpha   90.00
_cell.angle_beta   90.00
_cell.angle_gamma   90.00
#
_symmetry.space_group_name_H-M   'P 1'
#
loop_
_entity.id
_entity.type
_entity.pdbx_description
1 polymer ?
#
loop_
_entity_poly.entity_id
_entity_poly.type
_entity_poly.pdbx_seq_one_letter_code
_entity_poly.pdbx_strand_id
1 'polypeptide(L)' 'KVYTCKVPGCGKCFKRSEHLKRHVRSIHTDEKPFMCHCGKRFSRHDNLNQHARVH' A
#
# COMPACT_ATOMS: atom_id res chain seq x y z
N LYS A 1 20.85 -4.28 -5.85
CA LYS A 1 20.45 -2.90 -5.43
C LYS A 1 19.25 -3.01 -4.50
N VAL A 2 19.32 -2.42 -3.30
CA VAL A 2 18.21 -2.41 -2.33
C VAL A 2 17.50 -1.05 -2.37
N TYR A 3 16.19 -1.05 -2.14
CA TYR A 3 15.36 0.15 -2.12
C TYR A 3 14.98 0.46 -0.67
N THR A 4 15.55 1.52 -0.13
CA THR A 4 15.36 1.94 1.27
C THR A 4 14.28 3.01 1.36
N CYS A 5 13.41 2.88 2.36
CA CYS A 5 12.41 3.89 2.69
C CYS A 5 13.10 5.16 3.17
N LYS A 6 12.72 6.30 2.57
CA LYS A 6 13.33 7.61 2.84
C LYS A 6 12.59 8.40 3.93
N VAL A 7 11.52 7.85 4.48
CA VAL A 7 10.79 8.47 5.59
C VAL A 7 11.65 8.42 6.85
N PRO A 8 11.88 9.56 7.53
CA PRO A 8 12.66 9.61 8.76
C PRO A 8 12.14 8.60 9.79
N GLY A 9 13.05 7.81 10.37
CA GLY A 9 12.72 6.82 11.40
C GLY A 9 12.12 5.49 10.91
N CYS A 10 11.82 5.32 9.62
CA CYS A 10 11.25 4.04 9.13
C CYS A 10 12.29 2.93 8.96
N GLY A 11 13.45 3.23 8.37
CA GLY A 11 14.58 2.30 8.20
C GLY A 11 14.32 1.05 7.33
N LYS A 12 13.11 0.84 6.82
CA LYS A 12 12.75 -0.37 6.05
C LYS A 12 13.40 -0.41 4.67
N CYS A 13 13.85 -1.60 4.27
CA CYS A 13 14.48 -1.87 2.98
C CYS A 13 13.76 -2.99 2.23
N PHE A 14 13.73 -2.88 0.90
CA PHE A 14 13.06 -3.83 0.01
C PHE A 14 13.97 -4.23 -1.14
N LYS A 15 13.86 -5.48 -1.60
CA LYS A 15 14.59 -5.98 -2.78
C LYS A 15 14.04 -5.42 -4.10
N ARG A 16 12.80 -4.95 -4.10
CA ARG A 16 12.02 -4.52 -5.27
C ARG A 16 11.46 -3.12 -5.05
N SER A 17 11.50 -2.27 -6.08
CA SER A 17 11.10 -0.86 -6.02
C SER A 17 9.60 -0.68 -5.75
N GLU A 18 8.78 -1.53 -6.34
CA GLU A 18 7.34 -1.62 -6.20
C GLU A 18 6.93 -2.02 -4.77
N HIS A 19 7.74 -2.82 -4.08
CA HIS A 19 7.49 -3.15 -2.68
C HIS A 19 7.74 -1.93 -1.80
N LEU A 20 8.79 -1.15 -2.08
CA LEU A 20 9.02 0.12 -1.41
C LEU A 20 7.87 1.10 -1.67
N LYS A 21 7.47 1.30 -2.94
CA LYS A 21 6.34 2.18 -3.30
C LYS A 21 5.05 1.77 -2.58
N ARG A 22 4.73 0.47 -2.58
CA ARG A 22 3.57 -0.07 -1.86
C ARG A 22 3.68 0.19 -0.36
N HIS A 23 4.85 -0.05 0.24
CA HIS A 23 5.07 0.21 1.66
C HIS A 23 4.82 1.68 2.01
N VAL A 24 5.41 2.61 1.26
CA VAL A 24 5.22 4.06 1.46
C VAL A 24 3.74 4.40 1.34
N ARG A 25 3.06 3.91 0.29
CA ARG A 25 1.62 4.13 0.11
C ARG A 25 0.76 3.55 1.23
N SER A 26 1.16 2.42 1.81
CA SER A 26 0.33 1.75 2.81
C SER A 26 0.52 2.28 4.23
N ILE A 27 1.69 2.85 4.53
CA ILE A 27 2.11 3.17 5.91
C ILE A 27 2.34 4.67 6.12
N HIS A 28 2.76 5.39 5.08
CA HIS A 28 3.24 6.77 5.23
C HIS A 28 2.40 7.80 4.48
N THR A 29 1.67 7.37 3.44
CA THR A 29 0.68 8.22 2.78
C THR A 29 -0.68 7.58 3.02
N ASP A 30 -1.69 8.31 3.51
CA ASP A 30 -3.05 7.78 3.66
C ASP A 30 -3.76 7.57 2.30
N GLU A 31 -2.97 7.34 1.25
CA GLU A 31 -3.42 7.19 -0.12
C GLU A 31 -4.12 5.84 -0.27
N LYS A 32 -5.44 5.90 -0.43
CA LYS A 32 -6.31 4.76 -0.69
C LYS A 32 -7.01 4.95 -2.02
N PRO A 33 -6.32 4.68 -3.15
CA PRO A 33 -6.85 4.96 -4.47
C PRO A 33 -7.93 3.96 -4.88
N PHE A 34 -7.99 2.79 -4.23
CA PHE A 34 -8.93 1.73 -4.58
C PHE A 34 -10.19 1.88 -3.74
N MET A 35 -11.33 2.16 -4.37
CA MET A 35 -12.62 2.29 -3.70
C MET A 35 -13.52 1.11 -4.09
N CYS A 36 -14.20 0.52 -3.10
CA CYS A 36 -15.24 -0.46 -3.31
C CYS A 36 -16.58 0.23 -3.60
N HIS A 37 -17.53 -0.48 -4.22
CA HIS A 37 -18.86 0.07 -4.50
C HIS A 37 -19.60 0.51 -3.22
N CYS A 38 -19.29 -0.08 -2.06
CA CYS A 38 -19.85 0.30 -0.76
C CYS A 38 -19.18 1.54 -0.14
N GLY A 39 -18.27 2.21 -0.85
CA GLY A 39 -17.56 3.42 -0.41
C GLY A 39 -16.29 3.19 0.40
N LYS A 40 -16.01 1.95 0.84
CA LYS A 40 -14.76 1.63 1.56
C LYS A 40 -13.53 1.77 0.65
N ARG A 41 -12.47 2.40 1.16
CA ARG A 41 -11.23 2.65 0.42
C ARG A 41 -10.06 1.80 0.94
N PHE A 42 -9.21 1.35 0.03
CA PHE A 42 -8.06 0.48 0.27
C PHE A 42 -6.80 1.07 -0.38
N SER A 43 -5.65 0.86 0.27
CA SER A 43 -4.34 1.25 -0.24
C SER A 43 -3.79 0.26 -1.27
N ARG A 44 -4.39 -0.94 -1.36
CA ARG A 44 -3.98 -2.00 -2.28
C ARG A 44 -5.17 -2.67 -2.97
N HIS A 45 -4.97 -3.05 -4.22
CA HIS A 45 -5.98 -3.72 -5.05
C HIS A 45 -6.34 -5.12 -4.53
N ASP A 46 -5.37 -5.89 -4.04
CA ASP A 46 -5.61 -7.23 -3.50
C ASP A 46 -6.47 -7.20 -2.24
N ASN A 47 -6.31 -6.17 -1.40
CA ASN A 47 -7.18 -5.94 -0.25
C ASN A 47 -8.61 -5.60 -0.70
N LEU A 48 -8.77 -4.73 -1.71
CA LEU A 48 -10.08 -4.43 -2.30
C LEU A 48 -10.72 -5.71 -2.86
N ASN A 49 -9.98 -6.51 -3.62
CA ASN A 49 -10.49 -7.74 -4.21
C ASN A 49 -10.87 -8.78 -3.14
N GLN A 50 -10.13 -8.86 -2.04
CA GLN A 50 -10.53 -9.69 -0.90
C GLN A 50 -11.79 -9.18 -0.24
N HIS A 51 -11.91 -7.87 -0.04
CA HIS A 51 -13.11 -7.27 0.52
C HIS A 51 -14.33 -7.44 -0.40
N ALA A 52 -14.15 -7.31 -1.72
CA ALA A 52 -15.24 -7.45 -2.67
C ALA A 52 -15.87 -8.85 -2.67
N ARG A 53 -15.15 -9.88 -2.21
CA ARG A 53 -15.66 -11.24 -2.07
C ARG A 53 -16.66 -11.44 -0.92
N VAL A 54 -16.79 -10.47 -0.02
CA VAL A 54 -17.77 -10.53 1.08
C VAL A 54 -19.04 -9.72 0.80
N HIS A 55 -19.13 -9.11 -0.38
CA HIS A 55 -20.39 -8.65 -0.95
C HIS A 55 -21.10 -9.84 -1.60
#